data_AF-A0A921HA66-F1
#
_entry.id   AF-A0A921HA66-F1
#
_cell.length_a   1.000
_cell.length_b   1.000
_cell.length_c   1.000
_cell.angle_alpha   90.00
_cell.angle_beta   90.00
_cell.angle_gamma   90.00
#
_symmetry.space_group_name_H-M   'P 1'
#
loop_
_entity.id
_entity.type
_entity.pdbx_description
1 polymer ?
#
loop_
_entity_poly.entity_id
_entity_poly.type
_entity_poly.pdbx_seq_one_letter_code
_entity_poly.pdbx_strand_id
1 'polypeptide(L)'
;MMDIFEQLLAEQTQLNQQRFELLKSRLQLATNIYRTTAQWMAFFSELLDDFDVNTLEKAIVAIDSEPLTKMRIMDTFRISVSDYIQQAEAADSRTFNRI
;
A
#
# COMPACT_ATOMS: atom_id res chain seq x y z
N MET A 1 21.39 -26.94 -16.61
CA MET A 1 21.67 -26.38 -15.27
C MET A 1 21.24 -24.94 -15.37
N MET A 2 20.17 -24.55 -14.66
CA MET A 2 19.66 -23.18 -14.69
C MET A 2 20.70 -22.25 -14.05
N ASP A 3 20.93 -21.09 -14.64
CA ASP A 3 21.92 -20.11 -14.13
C ASP A 3 21.48 -19.63 -12.74
N ILE A 4 22.43 -19.37 -11.84
CA ILE A 4 22.16 -18.87 -10.49
C ILE A 4 21.44 -17.52 -10.54
N PHE A 5 21.71 -16.70 -11.56
CA PHE A 5 20.98 -15.45 -11.81
C PHE A 5 19.53 -15.70 -12.23
N GLU A 6 19.29 -16.69 -13.08
CA GLU A 6 17.92 -17.08 -13.48
C GLU A 6 17.13 -17.61 -12.28
N GLN A 7 17.78 -18.38 -11.40
CA GLN A 7 17.17 -18.87 -10.15
C GLN A 7 16.80 -17.72 -9.20
N LEU A 8 17.74 -16.80 -8.94
CA LEU A 8 17.48 -15.63 -8.10
C LEU A 8 16.38 -14.74 -8.67
N LEU A 9 16.32 -14.57 -10.00
CA LEU A 9 15.27 -13.80 -10.66
C LEU A 9 13.90 -14.48 -10.52
N ALA A 10 13.85 -15.81 -10.66
CA ALA A 10 12.62 -16.57 -10.47
C ALA A 10 12.13 -16.50 -9.02
N GLU A 11 13.03 -16.64 -8.04
CA GLU A 11 12.72 -16.50 -6.61
C GLU A 11 12.23 -15.08 -6.27
N GLN A 12 12.90 -14.04 -6.76
CA GLN A 12 12.47 -12.66 -6.56
C GLN A 12 11.07 -12.43 -7.13
N THR A 13 10.80 -12.94 -8.33
CA THR A 13 9.48 -12.84 -8.98
C THR A 13 8.41 -13.54 -8.15
N GLN A 14 8.70 -14.74 -7.66
CA GLN A 14 7.80 -15.51 -6.81
C GLN A 14 7.51 -14.79 -5.49
N LEU A 15 8.52 -14.24 -4.82
CA LEU A 15 8.37 -13.47 -3.59
C LEU A 15 7.51 -12.22 -3.81
N ASN A 16 7.72 -11.50 -4.91
CA ASN A 16 6.91 -10.33 -5.25
C ASN A 16 5.44 -10.70 -5.48
N GLN A 17 5.17 -11.81 -6.16
CA GLN A 17 3.80 -12.32 -6.34
C GLN A 17 3.14 -12.69 -5.01
N GLN A 18 3.85 -13.43 -4.15
CA GLN A 18 3.35 -13.81 -2.82
C GLN A 18 3.06 -12.59 -1.95
N ARG A 19 3.95 -11.59 -1.98
CA ARG A 19 3.80 -10.34 -1.25
C ARG A 19 2.57 -9.54 -1.73
N PHE A 20 2.32 -9.52 -3.04
CA PHE A 20 1.13 -8.88 -3.61
C PHE A 20 -0.17 -9.59 -3.23
N GLU A 21 -0.20 -10.93 -3.26
CA GLU A 21 -1.40 -11.68 -2.83
C GLU A 21 -1.68 -11.56 -1.33
N LEU A 22 -0.63 -11.46 -0.50
CA LEU A 22 -0.77 -11.13 0.92
C LEU A 22 -1.39 -9.75 1.12
N LEU A 23 -0.91 -8.73 0.38
CA LEU A 23 -1.47 -7.38 0.42
C LEU A 23 -2.95 -7.37 0.02
N LYS A 24 -3.32 -8.07 -1.07
CA LYS A 24 -4.72 -8.23 -1.47
C LYS A 24 -5.56 -8.88 -0.38
N SER A 25 -5.04 -9.93 0.26
CA SER A 25 -5.73 -10.63 1.35
C SER A 25 -5.94 -9.72 2.56
N ARG A 26 -4.93 -8.91 2.92
CA ARG A 26 -5.06 -7.89 3.99
C ARG A 26 -6.13 -6.86 3.66
N LEU A 27 -6.14 -6.33 2.42
CA LEU A 27 -7.16 -5.38 1.97
C LEU A 27 -8.56 -5.99 1.99
N GLN A 28 -8.70 -7.25 1.53
CA GLN A 28 -9.97 -7.97 1.53
C GLN A 28 -10.47 -8.20 2.96
N LEU A 29 -9.58 -8.51 3.90
CA LEU A 29 -9.95 -8.64 5.30
C LEU A 29 -10.38 -7.28 5.88
N ALA A 30 -9.65 -6.23 5.55
CA ALA A 30 -9.94 -4.86 5.99
C ALA A 30 -11.34 -4.39 5.55
N THR A 31 -11.82 -4.76 4.35
CA THR A 31 -13.20 -4.44 3.92
C THR A 31 -14.26 -5.05 4.84
N ASN A 32 -13.97 -6.19 5.46
CA ASN A 32 -14.87 -6.87 6.37
C ASN A 32 -14.78 -6.36 7.81
N ILE A 33 -13.70 -5.68 8.20
CA ILE A 33 -13.46 -5.25 9.59
C ILE A 33 -13.66 -3.74 9.75
N TYR A 34 -13.08 -2.94 8.85
CA TYR A 34 -13.06 -1.50 9.00
C TYR A 34 -14.38 -0.88 8.52
N ARG A 35 -14.84 0.11 9.30
CA ARG A 35 -16.14 0.76 9.11
C ARG A 35 -16.03 2.28 9.03
N THR A 36 -14.90 2.84 9.46
CA THR A 36 -14.69 4.28 9.57
C THR A 36 -13.50 4.73 8.73
N THR A 37 -13.54 5.98 8.26
CA THR A 37 -12.43 6.60 7.52
C THR A 37 -11.15 6.58 8.35
N ALA A 38 -11.22 6.84 9.66
CA ALA A 38 -10.05 6.84 10.54
C ALA A 38 -9.35 5.47 10.61
N GLN A 39 -10.10 4.37 10.68
CA GLN A 39 -9.53 3.01 10.64
C GLN A 39 -8.82 2.74 9.31
N TRP A 40 -9.43 3.16 8.20
CA TRP A 40 -8.83 3.02 6.88
C TRP A 40 -7.58 3.88 6.72
N MET A 41 -7.58 5.12 7.20
CA MET A 41 -6.41 6.00 7.15
C MET A 41 -5.24 5.43 7.97
N ALA A 42 -5.50 4.93 9.18
CA ALA A 42 -4.47 4.28 9.99
C ALA A 42 -3.89 3.05 9.27
N PHE A 43 -4.76 2.21 8.70
CA PHE A 43 -4.32 1.05 7.92
C PHE A 43 -3.50 1.44 6.69
N PHE A 44 -3.89 2.48 5.95
CA PHE A 44 -3.12 2.94 4.80
C PHE A 44 -1.81 3.59 5.18
N SER A 45 -1.75 4.30 6.31
CA SER A 45 -0.49 4.82 6.84
C SER A 45 0.52 3.68 7.07
N GLU A 46 0.10 2.59 7.72
CA GLU A 46 0.96 1.41 7.90
C GLU A 46 1.39 0.79 6.57
N LEU A 47 0.50 0.72 5.58
CA LEU A 47 0.83 0.14 4.29
C LEU A 47 1.79 1.01 3.46
N LEU A 48 1.72 2.33 3.60
CA LEU A 48 2.58 3.27 2.87
C LEU A 48 4.04 3.24 3.33
N ASP A 49 4.31 2.75 4.54
CA ASP A 49 5.67 2.51 5.03
C ASP A 49 6.32 1.31 4.30
N ASP A 50 5.52 0.32 3.92
CA ASP A 50 6.00 -0.94 3.35
C ASP A 50 5.90 -1.00 1.82
N PHE A 51 4.93 -0.30 1.21
CA PHE A 51 4.58 -0.43 -0.20
C PHE A 51 4.51 0.92 -0.91
N ASP A 52 4.93 0.94 -2.17
CA ASP A 52 4.76 2.11 -3.01
C ASP A 52 3.28 2.34 -3.37
N VAL A 53 2.96 3.61 -3.63
CA VAL A 53 1.60 4.08 -3.95
C VAL A 53 0.98 3.29 -5.10
N ASN A 54 1.73 3.03 -6.18
CA ASN A 54 1.20 2.34 -7.36
C ASN A 54 0.85 0.87 -7.06
N THR A 55 1.67 0.19 -6.26
CA THR A 55 1.37 -1.19 -5.83
C THR A 55 0.10 -1.23 -4.98
N LEU A 56 -0.10 -0.26 -4.09
CA LEU A 56 -1.31 -0.17 -3.28
C LEU A 56 -2.55 0.14 -4.13
N GLU A 57 -2.47 1.08 -5.08
CA GLU A 57 -3.58 1.37 -6.00
C GLU A 57 -4.00 0.13 -6.80
N LYS A 58 -3.02 -0.58 -7.38
CA LYS A 58 -3.27 -1.83 -8.12
C LYS A 58 -3.94 -2.88 -7.23
N ALA A 59 -3.48 -3.02 -5.99
CA ALA A 59 -4.05 -3.97 -5.05
C ALA A 59 -5.51 -3.61 -4.70
N ILE A 60 -5.82 -2.32 -4.45
CA ILE A 60 -7.19 -1.84 -4.18
C ILE A 60 -8.11 -2.10 -5.38
N VAL A 61 -7.64 -1.92 -6.62
CA VAL A 61 -8.44 -2.24 -7.81
C VAL A 61 -8.70 -3.75 -7.91
N ALA A 62 -7.72 -4.58 -7.52
CA ALA A 62 -7.74 -6.02 -7.65
C ALA A 62 -8.52 -6.79 -6.56
N ILE A 63 -8.97 -6.14 -5.48
CA ILE A 63 -9.78 -6.81 -4.44
C ILE A 63 -11.16 -7.18 -4.96
N ASP A 64 -11.81 -8.19 -4.37
CA ASP A 64 -13.17 -8.57 -4.74
C ASP A 64 -14.18 -7.85 -3.84
N SER A 65 -14.66 -6.70 -4.30
CA SER A 65 -15.65 -5.91 -3.57
C SER A 65 -16.51 -5.10 -4.51
N GLU A 66 -17.67 -4.66 -4.02
CA GLU A 66 -18.57 -3.81 -4.79
C GLU A 66 -17.86 -2.52 -5.28
N PRO A 67 -18.22 -2.01 -6.47
CA PRO A 67 -17.59 -0.81 -7.04
C PRO A 67 -17.65 0.41 -6.12
N LEU A 68 -18.78 0.61 -5.42
CA LEU A 68 -18.95 1.73 -4.49
C LEU A 68 -17.99 1.63 -3.30
N THR A 69 -17.77 0.41 -2.79
CA THR A 69 -16.82 0.14 -1.71
C THR A 69 -15.39 0.39 -2.17
N LYS A 70 -15.00 -0.10 -3.37
CA LYS A 70 -13.68 0.18 -3.95
C LYS A 70 -13.43 1.68 -4.11
N MET A 71 -14.41 2.42 -4.61
CA MET A 71 -14.30 3.86 -4.80
C MET A 71 -14.06 4.57 -3.47
N ARG A 72 -14.83 4.26 -2.41
CA ARG A 72 -14.63 4.83 -1.07
C ARG A 72 -13.27 4.52 -0.47
N ILE A 73 -12.80 3.28 -0.65
CA ILE A 73 -11.49 2.83 -0.19
C ILE A 73 -10.39 3.60 -0.94
N MET A 74 -10.52 3.74 -2.27
CA MET A 74 -9.59 4.50 -3.11
C MET A 74 -9.55 5.99 -2.74
N ASP A 75 -10.71 6.60 -2.47
CA ASP A 75 -10.76 7.99 -2.04
C ASP A 75 -10.06 8.19 -0.69
N THR A 76 -10.29 7.27 0.26
CA THR A 76 -9.61 7.30 1.57
C THR A 76 -8.11 7.07 1.44
N PHE A 77 -7.70 6.18 0.54
CA PHE A 77 -6.29 5.93 0.22
C PHE A 77 -5.61 7.20 -0.30
N ARG A 78 -6.24 7.93 -1.25
CA ARG A 78 -5.69 9.17 -1.80
C ARG A 78 -5.50 10.27 -0.75
N ILE A 79 -6.44 10.38 0.20
CA ILE A 79 -6.29 11.29 1.34
C ILE A 79 -5.07 10.88 2.16
N SER A 80 -4.94 9.58 2.46
CA SER A 80 -3.81 9.04 3.24
C SER A 80 -2.46 9.27 2.56
N VAL A 81 -2.39 9.14 1.22
CA VAL A 81 -1.19 9.44 0.43
C VAL A 81 -0.82 10.92 0.55
N SER A 82 -1.80 11.82 0.44
CA SER A 82 -1.56 13.26 0.59
C SER A 82 -1.01 13.58 1.98
N ASP A 83 -1.61 13.02 3.03
CA ASP A 83 -1.16 13.23 4.42
C ASP A 83 0.26 12.68 4.63
N TYR A 84 0.57 11.51 4.07
CA TYR A 84 1.90 10.89 4.14
C TYR A 84 2.97 11.76 3.48
N ILE A 85 2.71 12.27 2.26
CA ILE A 85 3.64 13.15 1.54
C ILE A 85 3.87 14.45 2.34
N GLN A 86 2.80 15.09 2.83
CA GLN A 86 2.93 16.32 3.62
C GLN A 86 3.75 16.12 4.90
N GLN A 87 3.61 14.97 5.56
CA GLN A 87 4.39 14.64 6.76
C GLN A 87 5.87 14.46 6.43
N ALA A 88 6.20 13.79 5.32
CA ALA A 88 7.58 13.64 4.85
C ALA A 88 8.20 15.01 4.52
N GLU A 89 7.50 15.85 3.74
CA GLU A 89 7.96 17.19 3.39
C GLU A 89 8.16 18.10 4.61
N ALA A 90 7.26 18.00 5.60
CA ALA A 90 7.38 18.74 6.85
C ALA A 90 8.56 18.26 7.71
N ALA A 91 8.86 16.96 7.73
CA ALA A 91 10.03 16.41 8.42
C ALA A 91 11.34 16.88 7.76
N ASP A 92 11.39 16.90 6.44
CA ASP A 92 12.53 17.40 5.68
C ASP A 92 12.74 18.90 5.91
N SER A 93 11.66 19.69 5.84
CA SER A 93 11.69 21.14 6.08
C SER A 93 12.18 21.51 7.50
N ARG A 94 11.82 20.70 8.51
CA ARG A 94 12.31 20.87 9.89
C ARG A 94 13.79 20.50 10.05
N THR A 95 14.30 19.61 9.23
CA THR A 95 15.71 19.19 9.25
C THR A 95 16.60 20.26 8.60
N PHE A 96 16.12 20.92 7.54
CA PHE A 96 16.84 22.03 6.90
C PHE A 96 16.94 23.29 7.77
N ASN A 97 15.96 23.59 8.61
CA ASN A 97 15.99 24.75 9.54
C ASN A 97 16.87 24.55 10.79
N ARG A 98 17.64 23.45 10.86
CA ARG A 98 18.52 23.12 12.00
C ARG A 98 20.02 23.23 11.69
N ILE A 99 20.41 23.71 10.51
CA ILE A 99 21.80 23.95 10.08
C ILE A 99 22.02 25.46 9.97
#